data_AF-A0A3Q0IXX4-F1
#
_entry.id   AF-A0A3Q0IXX4-F1
#
_cell.length_a   1.000
_cell.length_b   1.000
_cell.length_c   1.000
_cell.angle_alpha   90.00
_cell.angle_beta   90.00
_cell.angle_gamma   90.00
#
_symmetry.space_group_name_H-M   'P 1'
#
loop_
_entity.id
_entity.type
_entity.pdbx_description
1 polymer ?
#
loop_
_entity_poly.entity_id
_entity_poly.type
_entity_poly.pdbx_seq_one_letter_code
_entity_poly.pdbx_strand_id
1 'polypeptide(L)'
;MDLTGLNTRKEPIRYKMDVLKHGQIGGNCKFNESKLKEEADHVSPLQSWAPEMLQFTQLSSPPLTSNKCDVIIDQPTYIMKIDATVNMYHHFCDFFNLYASQHVNASHPDVFSTDVHIMIWESYTYASAFADTFKAFTRHPVWDLKTFTGLTVCFKNLVLPLLPRMIYR
;
A
#
# COMPACT_ATOMS: atom_id res chain seq x y z
N MET A 1 -9.71 0.55 -5.17
CA MET A 1 -8.90 1.75 -4.94
C MET A 1 -9.01 2.61 -6.17
N ASP A 2 -9.60 3.79 -6.04
CA ASP A 2 -9.77 4.77 -7.10
C ASP A 2 -8.54 5.70 -7.13
N LEU A 3 -7.72 5.57 -8.18
CA LEU A 3 -6.55 6.40 -8.44
C LEU A 3 -6.78 7.34 -9.62
N THR A 4 -8.04 7.54 -10.03
CA THR A 4 -8.38 8.42 -11.15
C THR A 4 -7.92 9.84 -10.89
N GLY A 5 -8.12 10.35 -9.67
CA GLY A 5 -7.73 11.71 -9.27
C GLY A 5 -6.23 12.01 -9.31
N LEU A 6 -5.36 11.00 -9.42
CA LEU A 6 -3.91 11.20 -9.54
C LEU A 6 -3.51 11.84 -10.88
N ASN A 7 -4.32 11.68 -11.94
CA ASN A 7 -4.05 12.22 -13.26
C ASN A 7 -4.00 13.76 -13.32
N THR A 8 -4.67 14.43 -12.38
CA THR A 8 -4.75 15.90 -12.29
C THR A 8 -3.86 16.46 -11.20
N ARG A 9 -3.21 15.60 -10.40
CA ARG A 9 -2.32 16.03 -9.32
C ARG A 9 -1.00 16.52 -9.89
N LYS A 10 -0.69 17.80 -9.67
CA LYS A 10 0.57 18.41 -10.11
C LYS A 10 1.73 18.12 -9.16
N GLU A 11 1.45 18.01 -7.86
CA GLU A 11 2.48 17.77 -6.85
C GLU A 11 2.88 16.29 -6.81
N PRO A 12 4.19 15.99 -6.79
CA PRO A 12 4.64 14.63 -6.60
C PRO A 12 4.24 14.10 -5.22
N ILE A 13 3.98 12.79 -5.17
CA ILE A 13 3.62 12.07 -3.97
C ILE A 13 4.89 11.46 -3.39
N ARG A 14 5.34 12.04 -2.29
CA ARG A 14 6.29 11.47 -1.33
C ARG A 14 5.92 12.01 0.04
N TYR A 15 5.65 11.11 0.98
CA TYR A 15 5.19 11.43 2.34
C TYR A 15 3.93 12.34 2.40
N LYS A 16 3.07 12.26 1.39
CA LYS A 16 1.79 12.99 1.36
C LYS A 16 0.74 12.14 2.08
N MET A 17 -0.12 12.80 2.87
CA MET A 17 -1.21 12.16 3.63
C MET A 17 -2.58 12.33 2.94
N ASP A 18 -2.63 13.16 1.91
CA ASP A 18 -3.83 13.52 1.16
C ASP A 18 -3.91 12.80 -0.20
N VAL A 19 -3.28 11.62 -0.31
CA VAL A 19 -3.21 10.86 -1.57
C VAL A 19 -4.59 10.35 -1.99
N LEU A 20 -5.35 9.82 -1.03
CA LEU A 20 -6.72 9.37 -1.22
C LEU A 20 -7.68 10.33 -0.51
N LYS A 21 -8.87 10.48 -1.09
CA LYS A 21 -10.02 11.17 -0.51
C LYS A 21 -11.09 10.17 -0.11
N HIS A 22 -12.06 10.62 0.68
CA HIS A 22 -13.18 9.80 1.14
C HIS A 22 -13.83 9.02 0.00
N GLY A 23 -13.97 7.70 0.17
CA GLY A 23 -14.55 6.81 -0.84
C GLY A 23 -13.57 6.27 -1.88
N GLN A 24 -12.35 6.79 -1.97
CA GLN A 24 -11.36 6.32 -2.95
C GLN A 24 -10.66 5.01 -2.54
N ILE A 25 -10.82 4.60 -1.29
CA ILE A 25 -10.51 3.24 -0.84
C ILE A 25 -11.76 2.62 -0.22
N GLY A 26 -11.96 1.33 -0.44
CA GLY A 26 -13.15 0.65 0.03
C GLY A 26 -13.14 -0.84 -0.28
N GLY A 27 -14.08 -1.55 0.32
CA GLY A 27 -14.21 -2.99 0.20
C GLY A 27 -15.52 -3.47 0.84
N ASN A 28 -15.83 -4.76 0.67
CA ASN A 28 -17.04 -5.38 1.23
C ASN A 28 -16.75 -6.08 2.57
N CYS A 29 -15.92 -5.46 3.43
CA CYS A 29 -15.65 -5.97 4.78
C CYS A 29 -16.47 -5.18 5.82
N LYS A 30 -16.74 -5.79 6.97
CA LYS A 30 -17.29 -5.08 8.13
C LYS A 30 -16.18 -4.20 8.71
N PHE A 31 -16.28 -2.90 8.49
CA PHE A 31 -15.26 -1.94 8.88
C PHE A 31 -15.72 -1.13 10.09
N ASN A 32 -14.93 -1.10 11.16
CA ASN A 32 -15.23 -0.32 12.36
C ASN A 32 -14.57 1.05 12.28
N GLU A 33 -15.26 2.00 11.64
CA GLU A 33 -14.75 3.36 11.43
C GLU A 33 -14.51 4.11 12.76
N SER A 34 -15.41 3.94 13.73
CA SER A 34 -15.27 4.59 15.05
C SER A 34 -13.99 4.13 15.76
N LYS A 35 -13.72 2.81 15.77
CA LYS A 35 -12.51 2.29 16.40
C LYS A 35 -11.25 2.73 15.68
N LEU A 36 -11.25 2.82 14.36
CA LEU A 36 -10.10 3.37 13.64
C LEU A 36 -9.84 4.83 14.04
N LYS A 37 -10.89 5.66 14.14
CA LYS A 37 -10.75 7.07 14.53
C LYS A 37 -10.17 7.22 15.94
N GLU A 38 -10.57 6.36 16.88
CA GLU A 38 -10.03 6.34 18.25
C GLU A 38 -8.54 5.96 18.31
N GLU A 39 -8.06 5.11 17.39
CA GLU A 39 -6.66 4.64 17.36
C GLU A 39 -5.77 5.45 16.41
N ALA A 40 -6.34 6.43 15.71
CA ALA A 40 -5.66 7.24 14.70
C ALA A 40 -5.03 8.52 15.28
N ASP A 41 -4.67 8.55 16.57
CA ASP A 41 -4.07 9.73 17.21
C ASP A 41 -2.68 10.09 16.66
N HIS A 42 -1.95 9.09 16.14
CA HIS A 42 -0.64 9.26 15.54
C HIS A 42 -0.69 9.14 14.00
N VAL A 43 -1.14 10.22 13.35
CA VAL A 43 -1.19 10.32 11.89
C VAL A 43 0.10 10.91 11.34
N SER A 44 0.89 10.10 10.66
CA SER A 44 2.10 10.54 9.97
C SER A 44 2.40 9.63 8.78
N PRO A 45 2.99 10.15 7.69
CA PRO A 45 3.12 9.41 6.44
C PRO A 45 3.82 8.06 6.57
N LEU A 46 4.81 7.93 7.46
CA LEU A 46 5.61 6.72 7.63
C LEU A 46 5.36 5.99 8.97
N GLN A 47 4.39 6.44 9.76
CA GLN A 47 4.09 5.85 11.07
C GLN A 47 2.81 5.02 11.05
N SER A 48 1.83 5.43 10.23
CA SER A 48 0.56 4.74 10.12
C SER A 48 -0.02 4.78 8.70
N TRP A 49 -0.90 3.81 8.42
CA TRP A 49 -1.79 3.81 7.26
C TRP A 49 -3.10 4.57 7.54
N ALA A 50 -3.19 5.26 8.69
CA ALA A 50 -4.36 6.03 9.07
C ALA A 50 -4.78 7.07 8.02
N PRO A 51 -3.87 7.82 7.35
CA PRO A 51 -4.29 8.79 6.33
C PRO A 51 -5.17 8.20 5.23
N GLU A 52 -4.80 7.01 4.73
CA GLU A 52 -5.56 6.31 3.70
C GLU A 52 -6.77 5.58 4.29
N MET A 53 -6.60 4.89 5.42
CA MET A 53 -7.66 4.07 6.01
C MET A 53 -8.83 4.88 6.57
N LEU A 54 -8.60 6.12 7.00
CA LEU A 54 -9.67 7.05 7.39
C LEU A 54 -10.57 7.45 6.20
N GLN A 55 -10.11 7.22 4.97
CA GLN A 55 -10.89 7.46 3.76
C GLN A 55 -11.66 6.23 3.28
N PHE A 56 -11.56 5.12 4.02
CA PHE A 56 -12.17 3.85 3.65
C PHE A 56 -13.69 3.91 3.73
N THR A 57 -14.35 3.42 2.68
CA THR A 57 -15.81 3.26 2.65
C THR A 57 -16.20 1.81 2.45
N GLN A 58 -17.11 1.33 3.29
CA GLN A 58 -17.71 0.00 3.11
C GLN A 58 -18.63 0.01 1.89
N LEU A 59 -18.38 -0.91 0.96
CA LEU A 59 -19.15 -1.05 -0.27
C LEU A 59 -20.33 -2.00 -0.06
N SER A 60 -21.48 -1.66 -0.65
CA SER A 60 -22.71 -2.47 -0.59
C SER A 60 -22.61 -3.81 -1.30
N SER A 61 -21.70 -3.93 -2.27
CA SER A 61 -21.45 -5.14 -3.05
C SER A 61 -19.93 -5.33 -3.26
N PRO A 62 -19.46 -6.56 -3.48
CA PRO A 62 -18.06 -6.81 -3.80
C PRO A 62 -17.63 -6.03 -5.06
N PRO A 63 -16.49 -5.31 -5.00
CA PRO A 63 -16.02 -4.52 -6.14
C PRO A 63 -15.71 -5.41 -7.36
N LEU A 64 -15.25 -6.64 -7.14
CA LEU A 64 -14.90 -7.61 -8.18
C LEU A 64 -16.09 -8.08 -9.03
N THR A 65 -17.31 -8.06 -8.48
CA THR A 65 -18.52 -8.54 -9.17
C THR A 65 -19.35 -7.42 -9.79
N SER A 66 -18.94 -6.15 -9.61
CA SER A 66 -19.75 -4.98 -9.96
C SER A 66 -19.24 -4.22 -11.19
N ASN A 67 -18.26 -4.75 -11.95
CA ASN A 67 -17.62 -4.08 -13.10
C ASN A 67 -17.16 -2.64 -12.80
N LYS A 68 -16.78 -2.36 -11.55
CA LYS A 68 -16.36 -1.02 -11.08
C LYS A 68 -14.86 -0.76 -11.22
N CYS A 69 -14.11 -1.69 -11.80
CA CYS A 69 -12.66 -1.67 -11.79
C CYS A 69 -12.15 -1.69 -13.23
N ASP A 70 -11.22 -0.81 -13.56
CA ASP A 70 -10.51 -0.82 -14.83
C ASP A 70 -9.47 -1.95 -14.86
N VAL A 71 -8.88 -2.23 -13.70
CA VAL A 71 -7.86 -3.27 -13.51
C VAL A 71 -8.20 -4.13 -12.31
N ILE A 72 -8.06 -5.44 -12.46
CA ILE A 72 -8.20 -6.42 -11.37
C ILE A 72 -6.84 -7.09 -11.18
N ILE A 73 -6.32 -7.07 -9.96
CA ILE A 73 -5.08 -7.74 -9.58
C ILE A 73 -5.42 -8.94 -8.70
N ASP A 74 -5.08 -10.12 -9.19
CA ASP A 74 -5.44 -11.39 -8.55
C ASP A 74 -4.45 -11.80 -7.46
N GLN A 75 -3.17 -11.54 -7.70
CA GLN A 75 -2.07 -11.86 -6.81
C GLN A 75 -2.05 -10.92 -5.59
N PRO A 76 -1.61 -11.41 -4.41
CA PRO A 76 -1.43 -10.54 -3.24
C PRO A 76 -0.54 -9.35 -3.58
N THR A 77 -0.97 -8.15 -3.18
CA THR A 77 -0.24 -6.91 -3.46
C THR A 77 0.10 -6.22 -2.15
N TYR A 78 1.39 -5.95 -1.94
CA TYR A 78 1.91 -5.19 -0.81
C TYR A 78 2.13 -3.75 -1.24
N ILE A 79 1.45 -2.80 -0.59
CA ILE A 79 1.71 -1.37 -0.81
C ILE A 79 2.74 -0.91 0.21
N MET A 80 3.88 -0.38 -0.23
CA MET A 80 4.94 0.05 0.68
C MET A 80 5.09 1.58 0.69
N LYS A 81 5.14 2.17 1.89
CA LYS A 81 5.72 3.51 2.08
C LYS A 81 7.16 3.32 2.54
N ILE A 82 8.11 3.76 1.73
CA ILE A 82 9.54 3.58 1.97
C ILE A 82 10.13 4.77 2.73
N ASP A 83 11.14 4.53 3.58
CA ASP A 83 11.78 5.59 4.35
C ASP A 83 12.63 6.50 3.47
N ALA A 84 13.70 5.99 2.86
CA ALA A 84 14.51 6.74 1.91
C ALA A 84 15.34 5.80 1.03
N THR A 85 15.59 6.20 -0.22
CA THR A 85 16.28 5.37 -1.20
C THR A 85 17.81 5.51 -1.21
N VAL A 86 18.35 6.39 -0.38
CA VAL A 86 19.73 6.89 -0.50
C VAL A 86 20.79 5.94 0.06
N ASN A 87 20.47 5.12 1.06
CA ASN A 87 21.41 4.19 1.67
C ASN A 87 20.70 3.00 2.33
N MET A 88 21.47 1.95 2.67
CA MET A 88 20.92 0.76 3.34
C MET A 88 20.41 1.04 4.75
N TYR A 89 20.97 2.04 5.44
CA TYR A 89 20.53 2.37 6.79
C TYR A 89 19.05 2.78 6.82
N HIS A 90 18.60 3.59 5.85
CA HIS A 90 17.20 3.93 5.69
C HIS A 90 16.36 2.78 5.13
N HIS A 91 16.89 2.03 4.16
CA HIS A 91 16.17 0.92 3.54
C HIS A 91 16.03 -0.33 4.41
N PHE A 92 16.86 -0.50 5.44
CA PHE A 92 16.84 -1.69 6.29
C PHE A 92 15.45 -1.92 6.88
N CYS A 93 14.83 -0.86 7.41
CA CYS A 93 13.49 -0.94 7.96
C CYS A 93 12.44 -1.27 6.90
N ASP A 94 12.58 -0.79 5.66
CA ASP A 94 11.65 -1.09 4.57
C ASP A 94 11.62 -2.60 4.27
N PHE A 95 12.80 -3.21 4.10
CA PHE A 95 12.92 -4.64 3.80
C PHE A 95 12.57 -5.52 5.00
N PHE A 96 13.02 -5.14 6.20
CA PHE A 96 12.70 -5.88 7.42
C PHE A 96 11.20 -5.88 7.70
N ASN A 97 10.53 -4.74 7.56
CA ASN A 97 9.10 -4.65 7.80
C ASN A 97 8.28 -5.38 6.73
N LEU A 98 8.71 -5.35 5.47
CA LEU A 98 8.11 -6.18 4.42
C LEU A 98 8.24 -7.67 4.76
N TYR A 99 9.46 -8.12 5.12
CA TYR A 99 9.72 -9.49 5.54
C TYR A 99 8.82 -9.90 6.72
N ALA A 100 8.81 -9.09 7.78
CA ALA A 100 7.98 -9.34 8.96
C ALA A 100 6.50 -9.40 8.60
N SER A 101 6.00 -8.48 7.77
CA SER A 101 4.60 -8.44 7.35
C SER A 101 4.16 -9.67 6.57
N GLN A 102 5.07 -10.34 5.86
CA GLN A 102 4.78 -11.61 5.19
C GLN A 102 4.67 -12.79 6.18
N HIS A 103 5.22 -12.65 7.38
CA HIS A 103 5.22 -13.67 8.44
C HIS A 103 4.21 -13.41 9.55
N VAL A 104 3.76 -12.15 9.70
CA VAL A 104 2.68 -11.82 10.63
C VAL A 104 1.39 -12.44 10.10
N ASN A 105 0.81 -13.35 10.88
CA ASN A 105 -0.32 -14.22 10.50
C ASN A 105 0.08 -15.34 9.50
N ALA A 106 1.11 -16.11 9.85
CA ALA A 106 1.64 -17.30 9.15
C ALA A 106 0.66 -18.50 9.05
N SER A 107 -0.63 -18.23 8.96
CA SER A 107 -1.71 -19.22 8.97
C SER A 107 -2.02 -19.78 7.57
N HIS A 108 -1.46 -19.20 6.51
CA HIS A 108 -1.71 -19.60 5.12
C HIS A 108 -0.54 -20.45 4.60
N PRO A 109 -0.76 -21.60 3.92
CA PRO A 109 0.32 -22.49 3.48
C PRO A 109 1.34 -21.84 2.53
N ASP A 110 0.95 -20.79 1.81
CA ASP A 110 1.84 -20.00 0.93
C ASP A 110 2.58 -18.84 1.64
N VAL A 111 2.91 -18.98 2.94
CA VAL A 111 3.76 -18.00 3.64
C VAL A 111 5.07 -17.82 2.85
N PHE A 112 5.41 -16.57 2.54
CA PHE A 112 6.64 -16.19 1.84
C PHE A 112 6.74 -16.65 0.37
N SER A 113 5.63 -16.57 -0.37
CA SER A 113 5.65 -16.69 -1.84
C SER A 113 6.25 -15.43 -2.50
N THR A 114 7.07 -15.63 -3.54
CA THR A 114 7.51 -14.53 -4.42
C THR A 114 6.47 -14.16 -5.49
N ASP A 115 5.32 -14.86 -5.54
CA ASP A 115 4.20 -14.55 -6.42
C ASP A 115 3.31 -13.42 -5.92
N VAL A 116 3.93 -12.31 -5.54
CA VAL A 116 3.24 -11.17 -4.94
C VAL A 116 3.66 -9.90 -5.64
N HIS A 117 2.77 -8.93 -5.78
CA HIS A 117 3.14 -7.62 -6.30
C HIS A 117 3.60 -6.72 -5.16
N ILE A 118 4.54 -5.83 -5.47
CA ILE A 118 4.98 -4.77 -4.57
C ILE A 118 4.77 -3.45 -5.30
N MET A 119 4.02 -2.55 -4.66
CA MET A 119 3.76 -1.20 -5.15
C MET A 119 4.28 -0.17 -4.16
N ILE A 120 5.20 0.68 -4.58
CA ILE A 120 5.69 1.80 -3.79
C ILE A 120 4.67 2.94 -3.84
N TRP A 121 4.29 3.45 -2.67
CA TRP A 121 3.29 4.52 -2.49
C TRP A 121 3.88 5.90 -2.77
N GLU A 122 4.49 6.07 -3.94
CA GLU A 122 5.06 7.32 -4.43
C GLU A 122 4.76 7.51 -5.92
N SER A 123 4.80 8.76 -6.39
CA SER A 123 4.70 9.07 -7.83
C SER A 123 6.07 9.14 -8.53
N TYR A 124 7.17 8.97 -7.79
CA TYR A 124 8.50 8.84 -8.37
C TYR A 124 8.72 7.41 -8.81
N THR A 125 9.41 7.22 -9.94
CA THR A 125 9.89 5.86 -10.26
C THR A 125 10.92 5.47 -9.24
N TYR A 126 10.68 4.32 -8.62
CA TYR A 126 11.59 3.77 -7.64
C TYR A 126 12.96 3.51 -8.28
N ALA A 127 14.00 4.07 -7.68
CA ALA A 127 15.38 3.88 -8.07
C ALA A 127 16.26 3.90 -6.81
N SER A 128 17.11 2.88 -6.68
CA SER A 128 18.01 2.69 -5.55
C SER A 128 19.13 1.72 -5.93
N ALA A 129 20.31 1.89 -5.33
CA ALA A 129 21.39 0.89 -5.43
C ALA A 129 20.97 -0.48 -4.83
N PHE A 130 19.90 -0.50 -4.02
CA PHE A 130 19.37 -1.69 -3.36
C PHE A 130 18.11 -2.23 -4.05
N ALA A 131 17.78 -1.77 -5.26
CA ALA A 131 16.59 -2.20 -5.98
C ALA A 131 16.53 -3.72 -6.18
N ASP A 132 17.68 -4.36 -6.40
CA ASP A 132 17.79 -5.80 -6.58
C ASP A 132 17.35 -6.63 -5.35
N THR A 133 17.34 -6.03 -4.16
CA THR A 133 16.84 -6.69 -2.95
C THR A 133 15.36 -7.08 -3.07
N PHE A 134 14.56 -6.34 -3.86
CA PHE A 134 13.16 -6.70 -4.09
C PHE A 134 12.98 -8.06 -4.76
N LYS A 135 13.98 -8.56 -5.50
CA LYS A 135 13.95 -9.90 -6.12
C LYS A 135 13.84 -11.04 -5.10
N ALA A 136 14.22 -10.78 -3.84
CA ALA A 136 14.04 -11.74 -2.75
C ALA A 136 12.58 -11.84 -2.28
N PHE A 137 11.76 -10.83 -2.56
CA PHE A 137 10.37 -10.73 -2.09
C PHE A 137 9.35 -10.89 -3.21
N THR A 138 9.71 -10.57 -4.45
CA THR A 138 8.82 -10.67 -5.60
C THR A 138 9.57 -11.07 -6.86
N ARG A 139 8.94 -11.89 -7.70
CA ARG A 139 9.38 -12.14 -9.08
C ARG A 139 8.80 -11.15 -10.10
N HIS A 140 7.88 -10.30 -9.67
CA HIS A 140 7.20 -9.32 -10.50
C HIS A 140 7.95 -7.99 -10.50
N PRO A 141 7.78 -7.14 -11.52
CA PRO A 141 8.29 -5.78 -11.48
C PRO A 141 7.73 -4.99 -10.29
N VAL A 142 8.57 -4.16 -9.67
CA VAL A 142 8.12 -3.22 -8.62
C VAL A 142 7.35 -2.09 -9.28
N TRP A 143 6.14 -1.83 -8.79
CA TRP A 143 5.29 -0.75 -9.27
C TRP A 143 5.47 0.51 -8.43
N ASP A 144 5.10 1.65 -9.01
CA ASP A 144 4.84 2.91 -8.32
C ASP A 144 3.43 3.41 -8.67
N LEU A 145 2.96 4.51 -8.08
CA LEU A 145 1.61 5.05 -8.32
C LEU A 145 1.35 5.45 -9.79
N LYS A 146 2.39 5.69 -10.59
CA LYS A 146 2.23 6.03 -12.01
C LYS A 146 1.70 4.84 -12.81
N THR A 147 1.98 3.61 -12.37
CA THR A 147 1.50 2.37 -13.01
C THR A 147 -0.03 2.36 -13.16
N PHE A 148 -0.75 2.95 -12.21
CA PHE A 148 -2.21 2.93 -12.16
C PHE A 148 -2.83 4.34 -12.13
N THR A 149 -2.06 5.36 -12.47
CA THR A 149 -2.56 6.73 -12.50
C THR A 149 -3.73 6.85 -13.49
N GLY A 150 -4.84 7.41 -13.04
CA GLY A 150 -6.03 7.55 -13.87
C GLY A 150 -6.97 6.34 -13.87
N LEU A 151 -6.68 5.28 -13.11
CA LEU A 151 -7.43 4.03 -13.11
C LEU A 151 -8.06 3.72 -11.75
N THR A 152 -9.15 2.97 -11.77
CA THR A 152 -9.70 2.28 -10.61
C THR A 152 -9.20 0.85 -10.56
N VAL A 153 -8.43 0.53 -9.52
CA VAL A 153 -7.80 -0.79 -9.34
C VAL A 153 -8.47 -1.57 -8.24
N CYS A 154 -8.77 -2.84 -8.51
CA CYS A 154 -9.33 -3.76 -7.53
C CYS A 154 -8.35 -4.89 -7.24
N PHE A 155 -7.91 -4.95 -6.00
CA PHE A 155 -7.03 -6.00 -5.50
C PHE A 155 -7.88 -7.09 -4.87
N LYS A 156 -7.68 -8.35 -5.27
CA LYS A 156 -8.29 -9.49 -4.57
C LYS A 156 -7.73 -9.63 -3.15
N ASN A 157 -6.43 -9.37 -2.98
CA ASN A 157 -5.77 -9.35 -1.70
C ASN A 157 -4.78 -8.17 -1.65
N LEU A 158 -5.08 -7.19 -0.79
CA LEU A 158 -4.25 -6.03 -0.55
C LEU A 158 -3.69 -6.09 0.86
N VAL A 159 -2.37 -5.98 0.98
CA VAL A 159 -1.66 -5.95 2.24
C VAL A 159 -1.06 -4.57 2.45
N LEU A 160 -1.35 -3.99 3.62
CA LEU A 160 -0.73 -2.77 4.12
C LEU A 160 0.31 -3.20 5.17
N PRO A 161 1.59 -3.36 4.79
CA PRO A 161 2.64 -3.85 5.65
C PRO A 161 2.98 -2.84 6.75
N LEU A 162 3.71 -3.35 7.75
CA LEU A 162 4.39 -2.57 8.78
C LEU A 162 5.23 -1.45 8.16
N LEU A 163 5.28 -0.29 8.82
CA LEU A 163 5.87 0.93 8.29
C LEU A 163 7.26 1.22 8.91
N PRO A 164 8.15 1.92 8.19
CA PRO A 164 9.53 2.10 8.63
C PRO A 164 9.72 2.94 9.89
N ARG A 165 8.73 3.77 10.28
CA ARG A 165 8.83 4.69 11.43
C ARG A 165 7.72 4.49 12.49
N MET A 166 7.23 3.27 12.68
CA MET A 166 6.12 2.97 13.61
C MET A 166 6.37 3.36 15.08
N ILE A 167 7.62 3.51 15.51
CA ILE A 167 7.96 3.83 16.90
C ILE A 167 8.77 5.13 16.94
N TYR A 168 8.21 6.17 17.54
CA TYR A 168 8.98 7.26 18.15
C TYR A 168 8.29 7.71 19.44
N ARG A 169 9.11 7.86 20.49
CA ARG A 169 8.77 8.61 21.71
C ARG A 169 8.91 10.11 21.44
#